data_AF-A0A537JVR0-F1
#
_entry.id   AF-A0A537JVR0-F1
#
_cell.length_a   1.000
_cell.length_b   1.000
_cell.length_c   1.000
_cell.angle_alpha   90.00
_cell.angle_beta   90.00
_cell.angle_gamma   90.00
#
_symmetry.space_group_name_H-M   'P 1'
#
loop_
_entity.id
_entity.type
_entity.pdbx_description
1 polymer ?
#
loop_
_entity_poly.entity_id
_entity_poly.type
_entity_poly.pdbx_seq_one_letter_code
_entity_poly.pdbx_strand_id
1 'polypeptide(L)'
;SRIEDRNGNVIKRFDNGSNRKEAISEVTAYRMCRMMQGTVDIGTAAGLRARLGIAEMGGKTGTTNDNTDGWFMGYTPQLLGGVWIGCDDQFIRLENNLGYGGQAARPIWEYFFKKVLADKALGIDKDAKFSVPAEMQNEINSADIMEMIDTLPPGAQGEDEGVGHPNDFLYQPNKEYIPPESQPPVEENKKQKRDTTSVGPKIGDRNPDDTQKKKKGFLRRLFGKKNDE
;
A
#
# COMPACT_ATOMS: atom_id res chain seq x y z
N SER A 1 -12.51 -30.81 -20.06
CA SER A 1 -11.66 -31.49 -21.06
C SER A 1 -11.66 -32.99 -20.79
N ARG A 2 -11.16 -33.83 -21.70
CA ARG A 2 -11.11 -35.29 -21.50
C ARG A 2 -9.93 -35.91 -22.24
N ILE A 3 -9.45 -37.04 -21.73
CA ILE A 3 -8.43 -37.88 -22.36
C ILE A 3 -9.14 -39.17 -22.80
N GLU A 4 -8.98 -39.53 -24.06
CA GLU A 4 -9.56 -40.71 -24.69
C GLU A 4 -8.47 -41.64 -25.20
N ASP A 5 -8.74 -42.95 -25.21
CA ASP A 5 -7.90 -43.91 -25.92
C ASP A 5 -8.19 -43.89 -27.44
N ARG A 6 -7.44 -44.70 -28.21
CA ARG A 6 -7.63 -44.82 -29.68
C ARG A 6 -9.03 -45.30 -30.07
N ASN A 7 -9.72 -46.01 -29.19
CA ASN A 7 -11.05 -46.57 -29.44
C ASN A 7 -12.17 -45.59 -29.02
N GLY A 8 -11.82 -44.39 -28.54
CA GLY A 8 -12.77 -43.39 -28.08
C GLY A 8 -13.27 -43.62 -26.64
N ASN A 9 -12.67 -44.54 -25.88
CA ASN A 9 -13.02 -44.73 -24.49
C ASN A 9 -12.43 -43.59 -23.64
N VAL A 10 -13.26 -42.95 -22.82
CA VAL A 10 -12.82 -41.86 -21.94
C VAL A 10 -12.03 -42.44 -20.75
N ILE A 11 -10.71 -42.21 -20.74
CA ILE A 11 -9.82 -42.60 -19.64
C ILE A 11 -10.01 -41.65 -18.45
N LYS A 12 -10.09 -40.35 -18.75
CA LYS A 12 -10.23 -39.32 -17.72
C LYS A 12 -11.06 -38.16 -18.23
N ARG A 13 -12.02 -37.75 -17.40
CA ARG A 13 -12.75 -36.49 -17.58
C ARG A 13 -12.26 -35.49 -16.52
N PHE A 14 -12.05 -34.26 -16.97
CA PHE A 14 -11.75 -33.12 -16.10
C PHE A 14 -13.01 -32.27 -16.00
N ASP A 15 -13.77 -32.50 -14.92
CA ASP A 15 -14.95 -31.73 -14.57
C ASP A 15 -14.52 -30.53 -13.72
N ASN A 16 -14.36 -29.38 -14.36
CA ASN A 16 -13.91 -28.15 -13.69
C ASN A 16 -14.96 -27.52 -12.76
N GLY A 17 -16.15 -28.14 -12.65
CA GLY A 17 -17.25 -27.70 -11.79
C GLY A 17 -17.34 -28.43 -10.45
N SER A 18 -16.92 -29.70 -10.38
CA SER A 18 -17.21 -30.57 -9.22
C SER A 18 -16.31 -30.33 -8.00
N ASN A 19 -15.19 -29.63 -8.16
CA ASN A 19 -14.22 -29.33 -7.09
C ASN A 19 -14.05 -27.83 -6.83
N ARG A 20 -15.01 -26.98 -7.22
CA ARG A 20 -14.94 -25.55 -6.90
C ARG A 20 -15.30 -25.34 -5.43
N LYS A 21 -14.34 -24.86 -4.66
CA LYS A 21 -14.55 -24.36 -3.30
C LYS A 21 -14.55 -22.84 -3.33
N GLU A 22 -15.55 -22.23 -2.72
CA GLU A 22 -15.57 -20.79 -2.49
C GLU A 22 -14.41 -20.42 -1.56
N ALA A 23 -13.52 -19.54 -2.05
CA ALA A 23 -12.37 -19.05 -1.29
C ALA A 23 -12.69 -17.75 -0.55
N ILE A 24 -13.54 -16.90 -1.14
CA ILE A 24 -14.01 -15.61 -0.62
C ILE A 24 -15.46 -15.41 -1.04
N SER A 25 -16.20 -14.60 -0.28
CA SER A 25 -17.60 -14.28 -0.61
C SER A 25 -17.74 -13.52 -1.91
N GLU A 26 -18.87 -13.67 -2.59
CA GLU A 26 -19.19 -12.93 -3.82
C GLU A 26 -19.13 -11.41 -3.62
N VAL A 27 -19.60 -10.92 -2.47
CA VAL A 27 -19.51 -9.50 -2.07
C VAL A 27 -18.06 -9.04 -1.99
N THR A 28 -17.20 -9.84 -1.33
CA THR A 28 -15.77 -9.53 -1.21
C THR A 28 -15.08 -9.55 -2.58
N ALA A 29 -15.38 -10.56 -3.40
CA ALA A 29 -14.80 -10.69 -4.74
C ALA A 29 -15.17 -9.49 -5.63
N TYR A 30 -16.44 -9.08 -5.62
CA TYR A 30 -16.89 -7.92 -6.40
C TYR A 30 -16.24 -6.62 -5.91
N ARG A 31 -16.17 -6.39 -4.60
CA ARG A 31 -15.44 -5.23 -4.03
C ARG A 31 -13.98 -5.21 -4.47
N MET A 32 -13.29 -6.35 -4.42
CA MET A 32 -11.92 -6.47 -4.91
C MET A 32 -11.82 -6.17 -6.41
N CYS A 33 -12.79 -6.63 -7.22
CA CYS A 33 -12.85 -6.30 -8.64
C CYS A 33 -12.94 -4.79 -8.86
N ARG A 34 -13.82 -4.10 -8.11
CA ARG A 34 -14.00 -2.64 -8.18
C ARG A 34 -12.73 -1.89 -7.76
N MET A 35 -12.09 -2.29 -6.66
CA MET A 35 -10.82 -1.70 -6.23
C MET A 35 -9.72 -1.85 -7.29
N MET A 36 -9.64 -3.01 -7.95
CA MET A 36 -8.64 -3.25 -8.99
C MET A 36 -8.90 -2.51 -10.31
N GLN A 37 -10.10 -1.97 -10.52
CA GLN A 37 -10.35 -1.02 -11.63
C GLN A 37 -9.57 0.28 -11.42
N GLY A 38 -9.39 0.72 -10.17
CA GLY A 38 -8.59 1.91 -9.86
C GLY A 38 -7.16 1.84 -10.39
N THR A 39 -6.53 0.66 -10.35
CA THR A 39 -5.17 0.47 -10.87
C THR A 39 -5.06 0.74 -12.37
N VAL A 40 -6.07 0.36 -13.15
CA VAL A 40 -6.07 0.50 -14.62
C VAL A 40 -6.60 1.85 -15.08
N ASP A 41 -7.33 2.54 -14.22
CA ASP A 41 -7.92 3.85 -14.50
C ASP A 41 -6.97 4.99 -14.15
N ILE A 42 -6.48 4.99 -12.91
CA ILE A 42 -5.67 6.08 -12.34
C ILE A 42 -4.35 5.61 -11.72
N GLY A 43 -4.11 4.30 -11.63
CA GLY A 43 -2.94 3.73 -10.97
C GLY A 43 -1.79 3.35 -11.89
N THR A 44 -1.00 2.39 -11.44
CA THR A 44 0.22 1.92 -12.13
C THR A 44 -0.03 1.29 -13.51
N ALA A 45 -1.28 0.99 -13.86
CA ALA A 45 -1.70 0.51 -15.17
C ALA A 45 -2.62 1.49 -15.91
N ALA A 46 -2.59 2.77 -15.53
CA ALA A 46 -3.44 3.82 -16.07
C ALA A 46 -3.54 3.84 -17.60
N GLY A 47 -4.75 4.13 -18.08
CA GLY A 47 -5.10 4.24 -19.49
C GLY A 47 -5.20 2.90 -20.21
N LEU A 48 -4.96 1.75 -19.56
CA LEU A 48 -5.09 0.44 -20.20
C LEU A 48 -6.53 0.19 -20.66
N ARG A 49 -7.50 0.51 -19.80
CA ARG A 49 -8.93 0.39 -20.12
C ARG A 49 -9.32 1.27 -21.30
N ALA A 50 -8.89 2.54 -21.29
CA ALA A 50 -9.15 3.48 -22.38
C ALA A 50 -8.53 3.02 -23.72
N ARG A 51 -7.28 2.52 -23.71
CA ARG A 51 -6.60 2.03 -24.92
C ARG A 51 -7.23 0.77 -25.52
N LEU A 52 -7.86 -0.06 -24.70
CA LEU A 52 -8.53 -1.28 -25.14
C LEU A 52 -10.02 -1.08 -25.44
N GLY A 53 -10.63 0.02 -24.98
CA GLY A 53 -12.05 0.30 -25.18
C GLY A 53 -12.96 -0.72 -24.49
N ILE A 54 -12.56 -1.20 -23.31
CA ILE A 54 -13.30 -2.18 -22.52
C ILE A 54 -14.14 -1.45 -21.46
N ALA A 55 -15.37 -1.88 -21.24
CA ALA A 55 -16.27 -1.32 -20.24
C ALA A 55 -15.72 -1.52 -18.82
N GLU A 56 -15.45 -2.77 -18.43
CA GLU A 56 -14.91 -3.10 -17.12
C GLU A 56 -13.69 -4.03 -17.21
N MET A 57 -12.62 -3.64 -16.54
CA MET A 57 -11.44 -4.47 -16.36
C MET A 57 -10.73 -4.11 -15.06
N GLY A 58 -10.06 -5.09 -14.47
CA GLY A 58 -9.19 -4.89 -13.32
C GLY A 58 -7.76 -5.28 -13.65
N GLY A 59 -6.82 -4.79 -12.86
CA GLY A 59 -5.45 -5.26 -12.96
C GLY A 59 -4.59 -4.88 -11.77
N LYS A 60 -3.42 -5.53 -11.68
CA LYS A 60 -2.40 -5.23 -10.69
C LYS A 60 -1.02 -5.44 -11.26
N THR A 61 -0.14 -4.48 -11.01
CA THR A 61 1.30 -4.59 -11.27
C THR A 61 2.01 -5.21 -10.07
N GLY A 62 3.04 -6.01 -10.34
CA GLY A 62 4.02 -6.46 -9.36
C GLY A 62 5.43 -6.22 -9.89
N THR A 63 6.35 -5.87 -9.02
CA THR A 63 7.78 -5.72 -9.34
C THR A 63 8.55 -6.27 -8.14
N THR A 64 9.50 -7.17 -8.37
CA THR A 64 10.40 -7.62 -7.31
C THR A 64 11.49 -6.56 -7.07
N ASN A 65 12.08 -6.56 -5.87
CA ASN A 65 13.26 -5.73 -5.57
C ASN A 65 14.34 -5.89 -6.63
N ASP A 66 15.16 -4.84 -6.81
CA ASP A 66 16.23 -4.83 -7.80
C ASP A 66 15.77 -5.06 -9.26
N ASN A 67 14.47 -4.94 -9.54
CA ASN A 67 13.88 -5.17 -10.86
C ASN A 67 14.21 -6.56 -11.46
N THR A 68 14.29 -7.60 -10.63
CA THR A 68 14.53 -8.98 -11.11
C THR A 68 13.34 -9.51 -11.89
N ASP A 69 12.12 -9.15 -11.47
CA ASP A 69 10.88 -9.60 -12.08
C ASP A 69 9.86 -8.47 -12.23
N GLY A 70 9.17 -8.48 -13.37
CA GLY A 70 7.99 -7.68 -13.63
C GLY A 70 6.76 -8.56 -13.84
N TRP A 71 5.68 -8.27 -13.13
CA TRP A 71 4.40 -8.97 -13.24
C TRP A 71 3.28 -8.01 -13.61
N PHE A 72 2.36 -8.49 -14.43
CA PHE A 72 1.07 -7.86 -14.61
C PHE A 72 -0.03 -8.91 -14.68
N MET A 73 -0.98 -8.81 -13.76
CA MET A 73 -2.22 -9.59 -13.79
C MET A 73 -3.34 -8.67 -14.22
N GLY A 74 -4.03 -9.01 -15.31
CA GLY A 74 -5.14 -8.24 -15.84
C GLY A 74 -6.33 -9.14 -16.13
N TYR A 75 -7.54 -8.64 -15.93
CA TYR A 75 -8.74 -9.42 -16.17
C TYR A 75 -9.94 -8.57 -16.57
N THR A 76 -10.84 -9.20 -17.28
CA THR A 76 -12.20 -8.76 -17.62
C THR A 76 -13.18 -9.75 -17.00
N PRO A 77 -14.50 -9.50 -17.05
CA PRO A 77 -15.50 -10.45 -16.56
C PRO A 77 -15.40 -11.86 -17.20
N GLN A 78 -14.82 -11.96 -18.41
CA GLN A 78 -14.77 -13.20 -19.18
C GLN A 78 -13.39 -13.84 -19.25
N LEU A 79 -12.31 -13.07 -19.07
CA LEU A 79 -10.96 -13.58 -19.23
C LEU A 79 -9.98 -12.93 -18.26
N LEU A 80 -9.20 -13.76 -17.59
CA LEU A 80 -8.05 -13.38 -16.77
C LEU A 80 -6.77 -13.83 -17.47
N GLY A 81 -5.76 -12.97 -17.49
CA GLY A 81 -4.43 -13.28 -18.00
C GLY A 81 -3.34 -12.71 -17.10
N GLY A 82 -2.19 -13.37 -17.08
CA GLY A 82 -1.00 -12.94 -16.38
C GLY A 82 0.19 -12.89 -17.31
N VAL A 83 1.04 -11.89 -17.12
CA VAL A 83 2.36 -11.81 -17.76
C VAL A 83 3.40 -11.69 -16.67
N TRP A 84 4.46 -12.49 -16.81
CA TRP A 84 5.71 -12.37 -16.09
C TRP A 84 6.82 -12.10 -17.08
N ILE A 85 7.78 -11.28 -16.66
CA ILE A 85 9.05 -11.06 -17.33
C ILE A 85 10.14 -11.11 -16.26
N GLY A 86 11.18 -11.88 -16.53
CA GLY A 86 12.38 -11.99 -15.72
C GLY A 86 13.41 -12.83 -16.45
N CYS A 87 14.55 -13.03 -15.80
CA CYS A 87 15.60 -13.93 -16.28
C CYS A 87 15.59 -15.21 -15.43
N ASP A 88 15.98 -16.34 -16.03
CA ASP A 88 16.13 -17.61 -15.30
C ASP A 88 17.14 -17.48 -14.16
N ASP A 89 18.19 -16.68 -14.39
CA ASP A 89 19.14 -16.26 -13.36
C ASP A 89 18.73 -14.86 -12.82
N GLN A 90 18.36 -14.82 -11.55
CA GLN A 90 17.89 -13.62 -10.84
C GLN A 90 18.99 -12.58 -10.61
N PHE A 91 20.27 -12.94 -10.79
CA PHE A 91 21.36 -11.94 -10.79
C PHE A 91 21.26 -10.99 -11.99
N ILE A 92 20.62 -11.43 -13.07
CA ILE A 92 20.35 -10.61 -14.24
C ILE A 92 19.09 -9.79 -13.97
N ARG A 93 19.24 -8.47 -13.99
CA ARG A 93 18.19 -7.51 -13.63
C ARG A 93 17.64 -6.83 -14.87
N LEU A 94 16.36 -6.46 -14.84
CA LEU A 94 15.79 -5.59 -15.85
C LEU A 94 16.32 -4.17 -15.63
N GLU A 95 16.87 -3.56 -16.68
CA GLU A 95 17.54 -2.26 -16.57
C GLU A 95 16.56 -1.13 -16.25
N ASN A 96 16.96 -0.26 -15.30
CA ASN A 96 16.35 1.04 -15.03
C ASN A 96 14.82 0.98 -14.80
N ASN A 97 14.12 2.06 -15.15
CA ASN A 97 12.67 2.21 -15.03
C ASN A 97 11.86 1.30 -15.97
N LEU A 98 12.51 0.49 -16.80
CA LEU A 98 11.83 -0.47 -17.67
C LEU A 98 11.49 -1.77 -16.94
N GLY A 99 12.12 -2.05 -15.79
CA GLY A 99 11.88 -3.27 -15.02
C GLY A 99 10.57 -3.33 -14.25
N TYR A 100 9.88 -2.20 -14.05
CA TYR A 100 8.60 -2.17 -13.37
C TYR A 100 7.54 -2.98 -14.11
N GLY A 101 6.73 -3.77 -13.40
CA GLY A 101 5.69 -4.60 -14.03
C GLY A 101 4.70 -3.81 -14.91
N GLY A 102 4.46 -2.52 -14.61
CA GLY A 102 3.65 -1.62 -15.42
C GLY A 102 4.29 -1.18 -16.75
N GLN A 103 5.61 -1.29 -16.88
CA GLN A 103 6.38 -0.96 -18.09
C GLN A 103 6.88 -2.21 -18.82
N ALA A 104 7.28 -3.25 -18.09
CA ALA A 104 7.74 -4.51 -18.64
C ALA A 104 6.56 -5.41 -19.07
N ALA A 105 5.77 -5.88 -18.10
CA ALA A 105 4.79 -6.94 -18.30
C ALA A 105 3.45 -6.44 -18.88
N ARG A 106 2.98 -5.27 -18.43
CA ARG A 106 1.68 -4.71 -18.85
C ARG A 106 1.57 -4.49 -20.38
N PRO A 107 2.57 -3.97 -21.11
CA PRO A 107 2.45 -3.81 -22.56
C PRO A 107 2.32 -5.14 -23.32
N ILE A 108 2.96 -6.22 -22.84
CA ILE A 108 2.80 -7.56 -23.43
C ILE A 108 1.36 -8.05 -23.20
N TRP A 109 0.84 -7.86 -21.99
CA TRP A 109 -0.55 -8.21 -21.68
C TRP A 109 -1.53 -7.42 -22.56
N GLU A 110 -1.30 -6.10 -22.73
CA GLU A 110 -2.10 -5.24 -23.60
C GLU A 110 -2.08 -5.73 -25.05
N TYR A 111 -0.90 -6.09 -25.57
CA TYR A 111 -0.76 -6.62 -26.92
C TYR A 111 -1.48 -7.98 -27.10
N PHE A 112 -1.34 -8.88 -26.13
CA PHE A 112 -2.07 -10.15 -26.10
C PHE A 112 -3.58 -9.90 -26.11
N PHE A 113 -4.07 -9.03 -25.25
CA PHE A 113 -5.51 -8.79 -25.11
C PHE A 113 -6.10 -8.08 -26.34
N LYS A 114 -5.33 -7.21 -27.02
CA LYS A 114 -5.73 -6.66 -28.33
C LYS A 114 -5.99 -7.77 -29.37
N LYS A 115 -5.18 -8.83 -29.38
CA LYS A 115 -5.41 -9.98 -30.26
C LYS A 115 -6.64 -10.78 -29.85
N VAL A 116 -6.85 -10.96 -28.54
CA VAL A 116 -8.05 -11.61 -28.02
C VAL A 116 -9.32 -10.87 -28.45
N LEU A 117 -9.36 -9.55 -28.31
CA LEU A 117 -10.51 -8.74 -28.72
C LEU A 117 -10.74 -8.74 -30.24
N ALA A 118 -9.67 -8.88 -31.03
CA ALA A 118 -9.77 -8.94 -32.48
C ALA A 118 -10.34 -10.29 -32.97
N ASP A 119 -10.20 -11.36 -32.20
CA ASP A 119 -10.68 -12.69 -32.55
C ASP A 119 -12.13 -12.91 -32.06
N LYS A 120 -13.07 -12.74 -32.99
CA LYS A 120 -14.51 -12.92 -32.74
C LYS A 120 -14.87 -14.36 -32.34
N ALA A 121 -14.05 -15.36 -32.67
CA ALA A 121 -14.34 -16.75 -32.31
C ALA A 121 -14.23 -17.00 -30.80
N LEU A 122 -13.53 -16.12 -30.07
CA LEU A 122 -13.36 -16.24 -28.62
C LEU A 122 -14.58 -15.75 -27.83
N GLY A 123 -15.51 -15.02 -28.47
CA GLY A 123 -16.74 -14.54 -27.82
C GLY A 123 -16.49 -13.59 -26.64
N ILE A 124 -15.36 -12.90 -26.63
CA ILE A 124 -15.04 -11.88 -25.61
C ILE A 124 -15.75 -10.58 -25.98
N ASP A 125 -16.62 -10.13 -25.09
CA ASP A 125 -17.38 -8.91 -25.22
C ASP A 125 -16.67 -7.77 -24.48
N LYS A 126 -16.37 -6.70 -25.21
CA LYS A 126 -15.76 -5.49 -24.66
C LYS A 126 -16.70 -4.76 -23.69
N ASP A 127 -18.01 -4.94 -23.83
CA ASP A 127 -19.04 -4.26 -23.05
C ASP A 127 -19.50 -5.10 -21.84
N ALA A 128 -18.88 -6.27 -21.63
CA ALA A 128 -19.14 -7.13 -20.49
C ALA A 128 -18.86 -6.42 -19.16
N LYS A 129 -19.69 -6.71 -18.15
CA LYS A 129 -19.59 -6.16 -16.79
C LYS A 129 -19.52 -7.28 -15.75
N PHE A 130 -18.89 -7.00 -14.62
CA PHE A 130 -18.87 -7.90 -13.48
C PHE A 130 -20.28 -8.03 -12.90
N SER A 131 -20.69 -9.26 -12.61
CA SER A 131 -21.98 -9.53 -11.99
C SER A 131 -22.03 -8.95 -10.59
N VAL A 132 -22.99 -8.08 -10.33
CA VAL A 132 -23.24 -7.51 -9.00
C VAL A 132 -23.97 -8.56 -8.14
N PRO A 133 -23.40 -8.98 -7.00
CA PRO A 133 -24.06 -9.82 -6.01
C PRO A 133 -25.44 -9.28 -5.62
N ALA A 134 -26.42 -10.17 -5.44
CA ALA A 134 -27.81 -9.78 -5.14
C ALA A 134 -27.91 -8.97 -3.83
N GLU A 135 -27.04 -9.29 -2.87
CA GLU A 135 -26.93 -8.67 -1.56
C GLU A 135 -26.53 -7.18 -1.64
N MET A 136 -25.85 -6.75 -2.71
CA MET A 136 -25.33 -5.39 -2.85
C MET A 136 -26.22 -4.43 -3.66
N GLN A 137 -27.36 -4.87 -4.21
CA GLN A 137 -28.17 -4.04 -5.11
C GLN A 137 -28.68 -2.73 -4.48
N ASN A 138 -28.72 -2.64 -3.15
CA ASN A 138 -29.18 -1.47 -2.40
C ASN A 138 -28.13 -0.94 -1.40
N GLU A 139 -26.88 -1.42 -1.48
CA GLU A 139 -25.80 -0.97 -0.58
C GLU A 139 -24.88 0.03 -1.27
N ILE A 140 -24.40 1.02 -0.51
CA ILE A 140 -23.30 1.87 -0.96
C ILE A 140 -22.04 1.02 -0.98
N ASN A 141 -21.45 0.84 -2.16
CA ASN A 141 -20.21 0.11 -2.30
C ASN A 141 -19.03 0.98 -1.91
N SER A 142 -18.39 0.66 -0.78
CA SER A 142 -17.20 1.37 -0.30
C SER A 142 -15.99 1.29 -1.23
N ALA A 143 -15.98 0.34 -2.17
CA ALA A 143 -14.94 0.20 -3.19
C ALA A 143 -15.19 1.05 -4.44
N ASP A 144 -16.32 1.74 -4.55
CA ASP A 144 -16.51 2.68 -5.64
C ASP A 144 -15.54 3.85 -5.46
N ILE A 145 -14.89 4.21 -6.56
CA ILE A 145 -13.95 5.33 -6.59
C ILE A 145 -14.76 6.59 -6.32
N MET A 146 -14.73 7.06 -5.08
CA MET A 146 -15.34 8.34 -4.72
C MET A 146 -14.54 9.43 -5.44
N GLU A 147 -15.22 10.35 -6.14
CA GLU A 147 -14.60 11.47 -6.87
C GLU A 147 -13.80 12.45 -5.98
N MET A 148 -13.57 12.13 -4.70
CA MET A 148 -12.84 12.93 -3.72
C MET A 148 -11.32 12.66 -3.63
N ILE A 149 -10.75 11.67 -4.32
CA ILE A 149 -9.30 11.46 -4.32
C ILE A 149 -8.66 12.22 -5.48
N ASP A 150 -8.35 13.47 -5.22
CA ASP A 150 -7.61 14.35 -6.13
C ASP A 150 -6.12 13.93 -6.19
N THR A 151 -5.66 13.54 -7.38
CA THR A 151 -4.33 13.82 -7.98
C THR A 151 -3.02 13.13 -7.57
N LEU A 152 -2.99 12.02 -6.81
CA LEU A 152 -1.75 11.25 -6.69
C LEU A 152 -1.90 9.84 -7.29
N PRO A 153 -1.32 9.56 -8.48
CA PRO A 153 -1.28 8.19 -8.97
C PRO A 153 -0.46 7.36 -7.98
N PRO A 154 -0.97 6.23 -7.48
CA PRO A 154 -0.17 5.35 -6.63
C PRO A 154 1.08 4.94 -7.40
N GLY A 155 2.25 5.34 -6.89
CA GLY A 155 3.54 5.00 -7.48
C GLY A 155 3.72 3.49 -7.55
N ALA A 156 4.45 3.01 -8.56
CA ALA A 156 5.04 1.70 -8.46
C ALA A 156 6.04 1.74 -7.31
N GLN A 157 5.96 0.80 -6.37
CA GLN A 157 6.92 0.69 -5.27
C GLN A 157 8.28 0.35 -5.90
N GLY A 158 9.08 1.38 -6.10
CA GLY A 158 10.26 1.31 -6.95
C GLY A 158 11.52 1.87 -6.30
N GLU A 159 11.39 2.54 -5.16
CA GLU A 159 12.50 2.88 -4.30
C GLU A 159 12.11 2.54 -2.86
N ASP A 160 13.06 1.97 -2.10
CA ASP A 160 12.94 1.84 -0.66
C ASP A 160 12.97 3.25 -0.05
N GLU A 161 11.78 3.83 0.14
CA GLU A 161 11.58 5.10 0.84
C GLU A 161 11.93 5.00 2.35
N GLY A 162 12.43 3.83 2.81
CA GLY A 162 12.63 3.52 4.21
C GLY A 162 11.29 3.47 4.97
N VAL A 163 11.38 3.35 6.29
CA VAL A 163 10.20 3.43 7.18
C VAL A 163 9.76 4.89 7.45
N GLY A 164 10.15 5.84 6.59
CA GLY A 164 10.04 7.28 6.86
C GLY A 164 11.09 7.80 7.85
N HIS A 165 11.29 9.11 7.89
CA HIS A 165 12.12 9.75 8.92
C HIS A 165 11.27 9.92 10.20
N PRO A 166 11.83 9.89 11.42
CA PRO A 166 11.05 10.13 12.63
C PRO A 166 10.18 11.40 12.61
N ASN A 167 10.61 12.42 11.85
CA ASN A 167 9.88 13.68 11.68
C ASN A 167 8.57 13.54 10.87
N ASP A 168 8.41 12.50 10.06
CA ASP A 168 7.17 12.27 9.29
C ASP A 168 6.04 11.72 10.17
N PHE A 169 6.41 11.17 11.34
CA PHE A 169 5.48 10.73 12.38
C PHE A 169 5.29 11.78 13.49
N LEU A 170 6.08 12.87 13.46
CA LEU A 170 5.88 13.98 14.38
C LEU A 170 4.74 14.83 13.86
N TYR A 171 3.59 14.70 14.53
CA TYR A 171 2.47 15.62 14.42
C TYR A 171 3.00 17.06 14.50
N GLN A 172 2.97 17.82 13.40
CA GLN A 172 3.13 19.25 13.48
C GLN A 172 1.80 19.77 14.04
N PRO A 173 1.73 20.25 15.31
CA PRO A 173 0.50 20.81 15.79
C PRO A 173 0.22 22.05 14.93
N ASN A 174 -0.93 22.03 14.23
CA ASN A 174 -1.54 23.24 13.71
C ASN A 174 -1.48 24.28 14.84
N LYS A 175 -0.91 25.46 14.55
CA LYS A 175 -0.89 26.60 15.47
C LYS A 175 -2.29 27.20 15.58
N GLU A 176 -3.28 26.39 15.96
CA GLU A 176 -4.56 26.86 16.44
C GLU A 176 -4.50 26.78 17.97
N TYR A 177 -4.40 27.95 18.57
CA TYR A 177 -4.38 28.12 20.02
C TYR A 177 -5.74 27.69 20.57
N ILE A 178 -5.79 26.50 21.17
CA ILE A 178 -6.95 26.03 21.93
C ILE A 178 -6.75 26.52 23.37
N PRO A 179 -7.59 27.44 23.88
CA PRO A 179 -7.48 27.90 25.26
C PRO A 179 -7.82 26.75 26.23
N PRO A 180 -7.14 26.65 27.38
CA PRO A 180 -7.39 25.59 28.35
C PRO A 180 -8.80 25.72 28.96
N GLU A 181 -9.63 24.67 28.85
CA GLU A 181 -11.02 24.55 29.35
C GLU A 181 -11.15 24.52 30.89
N SER A 182 -10.21 25.07 31.63
CA SER A 182 -10.22 25.07 33.09
C SER A 182 -10.59 26.45 33.63
N GLN A 183 -11.85 26.84 33.48
CA GLN A 183 -12.44 27.80 34.41
C GLN A 183 -13.12 27.01 35.54
N PRO A 184 -12.64 27.11 36.79
CA PRO A 184 -13.36 26.52 37.91
C PRO A 184 -14.74 27.19 38.07
N PRO A 185 -15.76 26.47 38.54
CA PRO A 185 -17.11 27.00 38.63
C PRO A 185 -17.15 28.24 39.53
N VAL A 186 -17.92 29.23 39.10
CA VAL A 186 -18.12 30.48 39.84
C VAL A 186 -18.91 30.18 41.11
N GLU A 187 -18.25 30.20 42.27
CA GLU A 187 -18.93 30.17 43.56
C GLU A 187 -19.48 31.58 43.90
N GLU A 188 -20.79 31.66 44.09
CA GLU A 188 -21.49 32.85 44.57
C GLU A 188 -21.17 33.14 46.06
N ASN A 189 -20.61 34.32 46.29
CA ASN A 189 -20.68 35.16 47.50
C ASN A 189 -20.90 34.52 48.88
N LYS A 190 -19.89 34.65 49.76
CA LYS A 190 -20.10 35.07 51.16
C LYS A 190 -18.89 35.80 51.74
N LYS A 191 -19.15 37.02 52.25
CA LYS A 191 -18.23 37.95 52.93
C LYS A 191 -17.53 37.31 54.14
N GLN A 192 -16.25 37.64 54.39
CA GLN A 192 -15.82 38.54 55.50
C GLN A 192 -14.29 38.63 55.73
N LYS A 193 -13.85 39.90 55.83
CA LYS A 193 -12.86 40.55 56.74
C LYS A 193 -11.35 40.29 56.66
N ARG A 194 -10.66 41.42 56.89
CA ARG A 194 -9.24 41.74 56.85
C ARG A 194 -8.49 41.33 58.13
N ASP A 195 -7.17 41.47 58.04
CA ASP A 195 -6.14 41.75 59.08
C ASP A 195 -5.13 40.60 59.22
N THR A 196 -3.80 40.74 59.38
CA THR A 196 -2.82 41.84 59.47
C THR A 196 -1.42 41.18 59.55
N THR A 197 -0.36 41.86 59.11
CA THR A 197 1.08 41.67 59.48
C THR A 197 1.76 40.33 59.06
N SER A 198 3.05 40.21 58.74
CA SER A 198 4.25 41.02 59.00
C SER A 198 5.41 40.64 58.04
N VAL A 199 6.13 41.67 57.56
CA VAL A 199 7.61 41.84 57.42
C VAL A 199 8.47 40.56 57.53
N GLY A 200 9.28 40.12 56.54
CA GLY A 200 10.42 40.72 55.81
C GLY A 200 11.60 39.70 55.85
N PRO A 201 12.84 39.94 55.34
CA PRO A 201 13.31 40.77 54.23
C PRO A 201 14.09 39.97 53.13
N LYS A 202 14.44 40.65 52.04
CA LYS A 202 15.32 40.24 50.93
C LYS A 202 16.82 40.36 51.30
N ILE A 203 17.70 39.88 50.39
CA ILE A 203 19.11 40.28 50.06
C ILE A 203 20.02 39.02 50.08
N GLY A 204 20.85 38.71 49.09
CA GLY A 204 21.28 39.45 47.90
C GLY A 204 22.18 38.60 46.99
N ASP A 205 22.56 39.20 45.86
CA ASP A 205 23.41 38.67 44.79
C ASP A 205 24.84 38.32 45.24
N ARG A 206 25.46 37.36 44.53
CA ARG A 206 26.89 37.36 44.12
C ARG A 206 27.18 36.23 43.09
N ASN A 207 27.60 36.62 41.89
CA ASN A 207 28.44 35.83 40.96
C ASN A 207 29.92 35.89 41.47
N PRO A 208 30.88 34.99 41.13
CA PRO A 208 31.36 34.77 39.74
C PRO A 208 31.98 33.36 39.43
N ASP A 209 32.50 33.21 38.21
CA ASP A 209 33.34 32.13 37.61
C ASP A 209 34.14 31.19 38.55
N ASP A 210 34.25 29.89 38.20
CA ASP A 210 35.47 29.25 37.65
C ASP A 210 35.34 27.70 37.54
N THR A 211 35.87 27.17 36.43
CA THR A 211 36.37 25.81 36.09
C THR A 211 36.01 24.54 36.90
N GLN A 212 35.68 23.44 36.18
CA GLN A 212 36.55 22.23 36.06
C GLN A 212 35.92 21.08 35.25
N LYS A 213 36.61 20.66 34.18
CA LYS A 213 36.47 19.36 33.47
C LYS A 213 37.44 18.34 34.06
N LYS A 214 36.96 17.11 34.35
CA LYS A 214 37.59 15.79 34.03
C LYS A 214 36.99 14.65 34.88
N LYS A 215 36.68 13.51 34.25
CA LYS A 215 37.13 12.17 34.69
C LYS A 215 36.94 11.12 33.59
N LYS A 216 38.06 10.55 33.14
CA LYS A 216 38.18 9.30 32.40
C LYS A 216 38.21 8.14 33.39
N GLY A 217 37.69 6.98 32.99
CA GLY A 217 38.25 5.68 33.38
C GLY A 217 37.22 4.60 33.72
N PHE A 218 36.94 3.68 32.79
CA PHE A 218 36.41 2.34 33.14
C PHE A 218 36.67 1.25 32.07
N LEU A 219 37.84 1.24 31.42
CA LEU A 219 38.24 0.12 30.55
C LEU A 219 39.68 -0.29 30.88
N ARG A 220 39.82 -1.12 31.92
CA ARG A 220 41.06 -1.83 32.22
C ARG A 220 40.76 -3.12 33.00
N ARG A 221 40.18 -4.14 32.33
CA ARG A 221 40.23 -5.53 32.83
C ARG A 221 39.78 -6.55 31.77
N LEU A 222 40.61 -6.85 30.77
CA LEU A 222 40.70 -8.19 30.19
C LEU A 222 42.10 -8.35 29.58
N PHE A 223 42.89 -9.20 30.24
CA PHE A 223 44.18 -9.77 29.82
C PHE A 223 45.40 -8.85 29.79
N GLY A 224 46.19 -8.96 30.86
CA GLY A 224 47.57 -8.49 30.91
C GLY A 224 48.56 -9.58 30.51
N LYS A 225 49.73 -9.08 30.06
CA LYS A 225 51.11 -9.54 30.34
C LYS A 225 51.46 -11.00 29.99
N LYS A 226 52.49 -11.30 29.20
CA LYS A 226 53.90 -10.87 29.38
C LYS A 226 54.73 -11.14 28.09
N ASN A 227 55.47 -10.11 27.68
CA ASN A 227 56.86 -10.06 27.16
C ASN A 227 57.86 -10.95 27.96
N ASP A 228 59.09 -11.31 27.56
CA ASP A 228 60.05 -11.06 26.46
C ASP A 228 61.13 -12.20 26.53
N GLU A 229 62.05 -12.22 25.55
CA GLU A 229 63.30 -13.00 25.34
C GLU A 229 63.27 -14.14 24.31
#